data_AF-A0A967T1E2-F1
#
_entry.id   AF-A0A967T1E2-F1
#
_cell.length_a   1.000
_cell.length_b   1.000
_cell.length_c   1.000
_cell.angle_alpha   90.00
_cell.angle_beta   90.00
_cell.angle_gamma   90.00
#
_symmetry.space_group_name_H-M   'P 1'
#
loop_
_entity.id
_entity.type
_entity.pdbx_description
1 polymer ?
#
loop_
_entity_poly.entity_id
_entity_poly.type
_entity_poly.pdbx_seq_one_letter_code
_entity_poly.pdbx_strand_id
1 'polypeptide(L)'
;RIGARFVADGAGYELGYDVVDYPHIDPHHLYAPASARIRALDVRVADVAVGYVAGAGDGVPEALDQLGVEWTPLDAADLAGGDLDGLDVIITGTRA
;
A
#
# COMPACT_ATOMS: atom_id res chain seq x y z
N ARG A 1 -17.03 1.48 -7.39
CA ARG A 1 -15.95 2.01 -8.26
C ARG A 1 -16.33 3.45 -8.54
N ILE A 2 -15.42 4.40 -8.35
CA ILE A 2 -15.64 5.83 -8.57
C ILE A 2 -14.86 6.20 -9.83
N GLY A 3 -15.51 6.86 -10.79
CA GLY A 3 -14.86 7.40 -11.98
C GLY A 3 -14.32 8.81 -11.73
N ALA A 4 -13.27 9.20 -12.44
CA ALA A 4 -12.75 10.55 -12.43
C ALA A 4 -13.06 11.23 -13.77
N ARG A 5 -13.43 12.51 -13.73
CA ARG A 5 -13.64 13.35 -14.90
C ARG A 5 -12.98 14.69 -14.69
N PHE A 6 -12.14 15.08 -15.64
CA PHE A 6 -11.58 16.42 -15.75
C PHE A 6 -12.30 17.19 -16.86
N VAL A 7 -12.54 18.49 -16.67
CA VAL A 7 -13.20 19.35 -17.66
C VAL A 7 -12.34 20.59 -17.90
N ALA A 8 -11.99 20.84 -19.17
CA ALA A 8 -11.26 22.02 -19.60
C ALA A 8 -11.81 22.47 -20.97
N ASP A 9 -12.00 23.77 -21.15
CA ASP A 9 -12.48 24.38 -22.40
C ASP A 9 -13.74 23.73 -22.99
N GLY A 10 -14.64 23.24 -22.13
CA GLY A 10 -15.86 22.55 -22.53
C GLY A 10 -15.68 21.09 -22.94
N ALA A 11 -14.44 20.59 -23.01
CA ALA A 11 -14.13 19.18 -23.25
C ALA A 11 -14.02 18.39 -21.94
N GLY A 12 -14.50 17.15 -21.94
CA GLY A 12 -14.41 16.22 -20.82
C GLY A 12 -13.37 15.13 -21.07
N TYR A 13 -12.59 14.80 -20.04
CA TYR A 13 -11.54 13.79 -20.07
C TYR A 13 -11.78 12.77 -18.95
N GLU A 14 -12.00 11.52 -19.32
CA GLU A 14 -12.37 10.43 -18.40
C GLU A 14 -11.41 9.23 -18.49
N LEU A 15 -10.36 9.32 -19.32
CA LEU A 15 -9.31 8.31 -19.45
C LEU A 15 -8.10 8.67 -18.58
N GLY A 16 -7.56 7.65 -17.93
CA GLY A 16 -6.21 7.66 -17.37
C GLY A 16 -5.30 6.73 -18.18
N TYR A 17 -4.05 6.61 -17.77
CA TYR A 17 -3.11 5.67 -18.37
C TYR A 17 -2.14 5.11 -17.34
N ASP A 18 -1.74 3.87 -17.54
CA ASP A 18 -0.58 3.27 -16.88
C ASP A 18 0.60 3.28 -17.85
N VAL A 19 1.79 3.60 -17.34
CA VAL A 19 3.04 3.62 -18.12
C VAL A 19 3.76 2.30 -17.91
N VAL A 20 3.98 1.57 -19.00
CA VAL A 20 4.87 0.40 -19.02
C VAL A 20 6.19 0.86 -19.60
N ASP A 21 7.20 1.03 -18.74
CA ASP A 21 8.53 1.51 -19.09
C ASP A 21 9.59 0.61 -18.42
N TYR A 22 10.26 -0.21 -19.23
CA TYR A 22 11.37 -1.04 -18.79
C TYR A 22 12.59 -0.77 -19.67
N PRO A 23 13.83 -0.95 -19.14
CA PRO A 23 15.06 -0.59 -19.87
C PRO A 23 15.28 -1.27 -21.23
N HIS A 24 14.49 -2.30 -21.57
CA HIS A 24 14.64 -3.13 -22.76
C HIS A 24 13.45 -3.04 -23.74
N ILE A 25 12.48 -2.15 -23.48
CA ILE A 25 11.35 -1.88 -24.39
C ILE A 25 11.12 -0.38 -24.51
N ASP A 26 10.41 0.04 -25.56
CA ASP A 26 9.94 1.40 -25.66
C ASP A 26 8.78 1.65 -24.67
N PRO A 27 8.66 2.86 -24.08
CA PRO A 27 7.56 3.18 -23.19
C PRO A 27 6.20 3.07 -23.88
N HIS A 28 5.25 2.40 -23.23
CA HIS A 28 3.89 2.25 -23.74
C HIS A 28 2.87 2.78 -22.73
N HIS A 29 1.90 3.55 -23.22
CA HIS A 29 0.79 4.07 -22.42
C HIS A 29 -0.45 3.19 -22.61
N LEU A 30 -0.90 2.54 -21.54
CA LEU A 30 -2.10 1.72 -21.53
C LEU A 30 -3.28 2.56 -21.04
N TYR A 31 -4.13 3.00 -21.95
CA TYR A 31 -5.29 3.84 -21.62
C TYR A 31 -6.47 3.01 -21.11
N ALA A 32 -7.09 3.49 -20.03
CA ALA A 32 -8.30 2.91 -19.46
C ALA A 32 -9.17 4.00 -18.81
N PRO A 33 -10.47 3.75 -18.57
CA PRO A 33 -11.29 4.67 -17.79
C PRO A 33 -10.65 4.97 -16.43
N ALA A 34 -10.40 6.26 -16.16
CA ALA A 34 -9.85 6.73 -14.91
C ALA A 34 -10.84 6.39 -13.79
N SER A 35 -10.51 5.38 -12.98
CA SER A 35 -11.41 4.92 -11.93
C SER A 35 -10.68 4.35 -10.73
N ALA A 36 -11.19 4.64 -9.54
CA ALA A 36 -10.74 4.09 -8.28
C ALA A 36 -11.72 3.01 -7.77
N ARG A 37 -11.19 1.94 -7.20
CA ARG A 37 -12.00 0.91 -6.54
C ARG A 37 -11.91 1.13 -5.03
N ILE A 38 -13.01 1.59 -4.45
CA ILE A 38 -13.17 1.69 -3.00
C ILE A 38 -13.87 0.43 -2.47
N ARG A 39 -13.38 -0.07 -1.34
CA ARG A 39 -14.00 -1.11 -0.53
C ARG A 39 -14.15 -0.55 0.88
N ALA A 40 -15.38 -0.43 1.35
CA ALA A 40 -15.65 -0.11 2.75
C ALA A 40 -15.86 -1.44 3.49
N LEU A 41 -15.09 -1.67 4.53
CA LEU A 41 -15.14 -2.87 5.36
C LEU A 41 -15.28 -2.40 6.81
N ASP A 42 -16.23 -2.98 7.55
CA ASP A 42 -16.31 -2.81 9.00
C ASP A 42 -15.28 -3.76 9.63
N VAL A 43 -14.08 -3.24 9.88
CA VAL A 43 -12.98 -3.99 10.48
C VAL A 43 -12.80 -3.54 11.92
N ARG A 44 -12.75 -4.51 12.83
CA ARG A 44 -12.40 -4.27 14.23
C ARG A 44 -10.97 -4.71 14.44
N VAL A 45 -10.12 -3.78 14.87
CA VAL A 45 -8.74 -4.07 15.24
C VAL A 45 -8.65 -4.10 16.77
N ALA A 46 -7.88 -5.03 17.31
CA ALA A 46 -7.48 -4.98 18.70
C ALA A 46 -6.52 -3.80 18.94
N ASP A 47 -6.50 -3.29 20.16
CA ASP A 47 -5.53 -2.28 20.60
C ASP A 47 -4.22 -3.00 20.95
N VAL A 48 -3.31 -3.09 19.97
CA VAL A 48 -2.05 -3.84 20.06
C VAL A 48 -0.90 -3.06 19.43
N ALA A 49 0.27 -3.12 20.05
CA ALA A 49 1.51 -2.60 19.48
C ALA A 49 2.11 -3.64 18.52
N VAL A 50 2.27 -3.27 17.25
CA VAL A 50 2.70 -4.19 16.19
C VAL A 50 4.14 -3.91 15.75
N GLY A 51 4.99 -4.92 15.72
CA GLY A 51 6.27 -4.89 15.00
C GLY A 51 6.10 -5.44 13.59
N TYR A 52 6.70 -4.81 12.57
CA TYR A 52 6.61 -5.27 11.19
C TYR A 52 7.98 -5.40 10.51
N VAL A 53 8.26 -6.59 9.99
CA VAL A 53 9.46 -6.89 9.21
C VAL A 53 9.13 -6.78 7.72
N ALA A 54 9.82 -5.89 7.02
CA ALA A 54 9.52 -5.56 5.63
C ALA A 54 9.68 -6.75 4.67
N GLY A 55 8.63 -7.06 3.91
CA GLY A 55 8.67 -8.04 2.82
C GLY A 55 8.71 -7.37 1.44
N ALA A 56 9.47 -7.94 0.51
CA ALA A 56 9.58 -7.38 -0.83
C ALA A 56 8.22 -7.38 -1.57
N GLY A 57 7.71 -6.19 -1.91
CA GLY A 57 6.53 -6.01 -2.75
C GLY A 57 5.19 -6.36 -2.08
N ASP A 58 5.13 -6.35 -0.75
CA ASP A 58 3.85 -6.38 -0.04
C ASP A 58 3.31 -4.96 0.19
N GLY A 59 2.07 -4.87 0.66
CA GLY A 59 1.39 -3.61 1.00
C GLY A 59 0.89 -3.64 2.45
N VAL A 60 1.61 -4.34 3.33
CA VAL A 60 1.22 -4.51 4.73
C VAL A 60 1.35 -3.20 5.51
N PRO A 61 2.43 -2.39 5.37
CA PRO A 61 2.51 -1.08 6.03
C PRO A 61 1.33 -0.17 5.72
N GLU A 62 0.98 -0.04 4.44
CA GLU A 62 -0.13 0.80 4.01
C GLU A 62 -1.47 0.29 4.52
N ALA A 63 -1.62 -1.03 4.69
CA ALA A 63 -2.82 -1.62 5.28
C ALA A 63 -2.90 -1.36 6.79
N LEU A 64 -1.80 -1.46 7.53
CA LEU A 64 -1.75 -1.14 8.96
C LEU A 64 -2.09 0.34 9.20
N ASP A 65 -1.55 1.25 8.37
CA ASP A 65 -1.86 2.67 8.41
C ASP A 65 -3.35 2.95 8.13
N GLN A 66 -3.92 2.29 7.10
CA GLN A 66 -5.34 2.43 6.76
C GLN A 66 -6.28 1.90 7.86
N LEU A 67 -5.81 0.90 8.61
CA LEU A 67 -6.53 0.34 9.76
C LEU A 67 -6.35 1.16 11.04
N GLY A 68 -5.43 2.13 11.05
CA GLY A 68 -5.13 2.98 12.20
C GLY A 68 -4.42 2.23 13.33
N VAL A 69 -3.65 1.19 13.00
CA VAL A 69 -2.87 0.40 13.97
C VAL A 69 -1.56 1.10 14.26
N GLU A 70 -1.17 1.17 15.54
CA GLU A 70 0.17 1.62 15.90
C GLU A 70 1.19 0.52 15.60
N TRP A 71 2.15 0.81 14.73
CA TRP A 71 3.16 -0.17 14.31
C TRP A 71 4.56 0.44 14.21
N THR A 72 5.56 -0.41 14.41
CA THR A 72 6.99 -0.08 14.34
C THR A 72 7.68 -0.97 13.31
N PRO A 73 8.46 -0.39 12.36
CA PRO A 73 9.29 -1.20 11.48
C PRO A 73 10.40 -1.89 12.27
N LEU A 74 10.67 -3.16 11.96
CA LEU A 74 11.74 -3.96 12.55
C LEU A 74 12.73 -4.38 11.48
N ASP A 75 14.02 -4.28 11.80
CA ASP A 75 15.11 -4.78 10.97
C ASP A 75 15.79 -6.02 11.58
N ALA A 76 16.80 -6.54 10.89
CA ALA A 76 17.52 -7.73 11.33
C ALA A 76 18.29 -7.53 12.66
N ALA A 77 18.73 -6.30 12.96
CA ALA A 77 19.42 -6.00 14.21
C ALA A 77 18.44 -5.95 15.37
N ASP A 78 17.25 -5.36 15.17
CA ASP A 78 16.17 -5.34 16.16
C ASP A 78 15.75 -6.76 16.55
N LEU A 79 15.65 -7.66 15.58
CA LEU A 79 15.29 -9.07 15.82
C LEU A 79 16.42 -9.89 16.46
N ALA A 80 17.67 -9.56 16.19
CA ALA A 80 18.82 -10.33 16.66
C ALA A 80 19.18 -10.06 18.12
N GLY A 81 18.87 -8.86 18.63
CA GLY A 81 19.21 -8.49 20.01
C GLY A 81 18.54 -7.24 20.55
N GLY A 82 17.50 -6.73 19.86
CA GLY A 82 16.69 -5.63 20.35
C GLY A 82 15.72 -6.06 21.46
N ASP A 83 15.18 -5.06 22.15
CA ASP A 83 14.10 -5.25 23.11
C ASP A 83 12.76 -5.29 22.38
N LEU A 84 12.09 -6.44 22.43
CA LEU A 84 10.80 -6.69 21.77
C LEU A 84 9.65 -6.74 22.79
N ASP A 85 9.92 -6.54 24.08
CA ASP A 85 8.93 -6.69 25.15
C ASP A 85 7.79 -5.65 25.06
N GLY A 86 8.02 -4.55 24.32
CA GLY A 86 7.01 -3.52 24.04
C GLY A 86 6.04 -3.84 22.90
N LEU A 87 6.17 -4.99 22.24
CA LEU A 87 5.34 -5.38 21.11
C LEU A 87 4.43 -6.55 21.48
N ASP A 88 3.14 -6.44 21.18
CA ASP A 88 2.18 -7.52 21.39
C ASP A 88 2.21 -8.54 20.25
N VAL A 89 2.53 -8.08 19.03
CA VAL A 89 2.48 -8.86 17.79
C VAL A 89 3.64 -8.50 16.87
N ILE A 90 4.26 -9.50 16.25
CA ILE A 90 5.22 -9.30 15.15
C ILE A 90 4.66 -9.88 13.86
N ILE A 91 4.62 -9.06 12.82
CA ILE A 91 4.19 -9.42 11.47
C ILE A 91 5.42 -9.48 10.57
N THR A 92 5.53 -10.56 9.81
CA THR A 92 6.57 -10.71 8.79
C THR A 92 5.98 -10.55 7.40
N GLY A 93 6.64 -9.78 6.56
CA GLY A 93 6.26 -9.62 5.17
C GLY A 93 6.38 -10.93 4.38
N THR A 94 5.73 -10.99 3.22
CA THR A 94 5.63 -12.25 2.44
C THR A 94 6.98 -12.82 1.96
N ARG A 95 8.05 -12.00 2.00
CA ARG A 95 9.43 -12.31 1.63
C ARG A 95 10.42 -11.53 2.50
N ALA A 96 10.27 -11.66 3.81
CA ALA A 96 11.14 -11.07 4.82
C ALA A 96 12.14 -12.11 5.37
#